data_AF-A0AA40WDS8-F1
#
_entry.id   AF-A0AA40WDS8-F1
#
_cell.length_a   1.000
_cell.length_b   1.000
_cell.length_c   1.000
_cell.angle_alpha   90.00
_cell.angle_beta   90.00
_cell.angle_gamma   90.00
#
_symmetry.space_group_name_H-M   'P 1'
#
loop_
_entity.id
_entity.type
_entity.pdbx_description
1 polymer ?
#
loop_
_entity_poly.entity_id
_entity_poly.type
_entity_poly.pdbx_seq_one_letter_code
_entity_poly.pdbx_strand_id
1 'polypeptide(L)'
;MAIPLQFSYAGTFHDQVAIVAKRKKVGEDSKYGVIDTAGKFVIPPIYDHIEEFHSGAAIVYNDSKDRYKPKMHGLVDRTGKFLIPLIYSDLLRSPHGKNRIVATIITGQRETYYGRDDITKRCLFSDRGKLLIPCKYDFIHSKDLGEFSAKIERKDGRTSDYFYFDNNGKFLRKE
;
A
#
# COMPACT_ATOMS: atom_id res chain seq x y z
N MET A 1 -6.46 25.88 -34.07
CA MET A 1 -7.22 25.53 -32.85
C MET A 1 -6.44 24.48 -32.10
N ALA A 2 -5.97 24.77 -30.87
CA ALA A 2 -5.26 23.79 -30.05
C ALA A 2 -6.29 23.06 -29.18
N ILE A 3 -6.36 21.74 -29.26
CA ILE A 3 -7.13 20.93 -28.31
C ILE A 3 -6.35 20.92 -27.01
N PRO A 4 -6.90 21.43 -25.89
CA PRO A 4 -6.17 21.47 -24.63
C PRO A 4 -5.84 20.04 -24.18
N LEU A 5 -4.58 19.81 -23.82
CA LEU A 5 -4.11 18.55 -23.29
C LEU A 5 -4.89 18.24 -21.99
N GLN A 6 -5.71 17.19 -22.02
CA GLN A 6 -6.61 16.86 -20.92
C GLN A 6 -5.88 16.25 -19.70
N PHE A 7 -4.75 15.57 -19.95
CA PHE A 7 -3.98 14.84 -18.95
C PHE A 7 -2.50 15.19 -19.06
N SER A 8 -1.84 15.40 -17.92
CA SER A 8 -0.38 15.57 -17.88
C SER A 8 0.36 14.24 -18.03
N TYR A 9 -0.32 13.11 -17.80
CA TYR A 9 0.16 11.76 -18.06
C TYR A 9 -1.03 10.85 -18.37
N ALA A 10 -0.85 9.90 -19.28
CA ALA A 10 -1.80 8.82 -19.52
C ALA A 10 -1.02 7.52 -19.73
N GLY A 11 -1.30 6.53 -18.88
CA GLY A 11 -0.79 5.18 -19.02
C GLY A 11 -1.57 4.39 -20.07
N THR A 12 -1.11 3.17 -20.34
CA THR A 12 -1.81 2.21 -21.19
C THR A 12 -3.08 1.69 -20.53
N PHE A 13 -4.05 1.29 -21.35
CA PHE A 13 -5.21 0.58 -20.85
C PHE A 13 -4.81 -0.84 -20.42
N HIS A 14 -5.03 -1.15 -19.15
CA HIS A 14 -4.95 -2.50 -18.61
C HIS A 14 -6.29 -2.84 -17.98
N ASP A 15 -6.86 -3.99 -18.37
CA ASP A 15 -8.16 -4.43 -17.92
C ASP A 15 -9.29 -3.38 -18.05
N GLN A 16 -9.34 -2.69 -19.21
CA GLN A 16 -10.35 -1.68 -19.57
C GLN A 16 -10.26 -0.34 -18.80
N VAL A 17 -9.22 -0.15 -18.00
CA VAL A 17 -8.96 1.13 -17.32
C VAL A 17 -7.55 1.63 -17.59
N ALA A 18 -7.37 2.95 -17.55
CA ALA A 18 -6.06 3.58 -17.67
C ALA A 18 -5.82 4.55 -16.51
N ILE A 19 -4.61 4.54 -15.97
CA ILE A 19 -4.18 5.52 -14.97
C ILE A 19 -3.84 6.81 -15.70
N VAL A 20 -4.37 7.92 -15.24
CA VAL A 20 -4.10 9.25 -15.81
C VAL A 20 -3.73 10.22 -14.71
N ALA A 21 -2.84 11.16 -15.02
CA ALA A 21 -2.55 12.28 -14.14
C ALA A 21 -3.13 13.56 -14.72
N LYS A 22 -3.68 14.40 -13.84
CA LYS A 22 -4.24 15.70 -14.20
C LYS A 22 -3.81 16.75 -13.19
N ARG A 23 -3.44 17.92 -13.68
CA ARG A 23 -3.20 19.12 -12.84
C ARG A 23 -4.49 19.92 -12.74
N LYS A 24 -4.77 20.47 -11.56
CA LYS A 24 -5.93 21.34 -11.35
C LYS A 24 -5.62 22.79 -11.74
N LYS A 25 -4.40 23.27 -11.47
CA LYS A 25 -3.90 24.58 -11.92
C LYS A 25 -2.44 24.51 -12.39
N VAL A 26 -2.03 25.49 -13.18
CA VAL A 26 -0.61 25.65 -13.57
C VAL A 26 0.20 25.93 -12.30
N GLY A 27 1.30 25.18 -12.11
CA GLY A 27 2.14 25.27 -10.92
C GLY A 27 1.77 24.33 -9.77
N GLU A 28 0.68 23.56 -9.89
CA GLU A 28 0.32 22.51 -8.92
C GLU A 28 0.81 21.13 -9.38
N ASP A 29 1.06 20.25 -8.41
CA ASP A 29 1.39 18.85 -8.66
C ASP A 29 0.22 18.12 -9.35
N SER A 30 0.57 17.17 -10.21
CA SER A 30 -0.43 16.31 -10.85
C SER A 30 -1.01 15.35 -9.82
N LYS A 31 -2.33 15.20 -9.84
CA LYS A 31 -3.02 14.13 -9.11
C LYS A 31 -3.42 13.02 -10.07
N TYR A 32 -3.36 11.79 -9.59
CA TYR A 32 -3.65 10.58 -10.34
C TYR A 32 -5.07 10.12 -10.08
N GLY A 33 -5.71 9.69 -11.17
CA GLY A 33 -7.03 9.08 -11.21
C GLY A 33 -7.04 7.96 -12.24
N VAL A 34 -8.21 7.39 -12.47
CA VAL A 34 -8.40 6.26 -13.39
C VAL A 34 -9.58 6.56 -14.29
N ILE A 35 -9.40 6.33 -15.59
CA ILE A 35 -10.42 6.48 -16.60
C ILE A 35 -10.81 5.13 -17.21
N ASP A 36 -12.05 5.04 -17.68
CA ASP A 36 -12.52 3.94 -18.54
C ASP A 36 -12.08 4.15 -20.01
N THR A 37 -12.39 3.19 -20.88
CA THR A 37 -12.09 3.26 -22.33
C THR A 37 -12.85 4.37 -23.06
N ALA A 38 -13.88 4.96 -22.45
CA ALA A 38 -14.58 6.12 -22.98
C ALA A 38 -13.96 7.45 -22.50
N GLY A 39 -12.87 7.39 -21.72
CA GLY A 39 -12.18 8.56 -21.19
C GLY A 39 -12.86 9.19 -19.97
N LYS A 40 -13.86 8.52 -19.37
CA LYS A 40 -14.56 9.01 -18.18
C LYS A 40 -13.85 8.55 -16.92
N PHE A 41 -13.75 9.43 -15.93
CA PHE A 41 -13.17 9.06 -14.65
C PHE A 41 -14.03 8.03 -13.92
N VAL A 42 -13.42 6.88 -13.62
CA VAL A 42 -13.92 5.89 -12.66
C VAL A 42 -13.40 6.25 -11.27
N ILE A 43 -12.14 6.67 -11.19
CA ILE A 43 -11.51 7.20 -9.97
C ILE A 43 -11.09 8.64 -10.26
N PRO A 44 -11.63 9.64 -9.54
CA PRO A 44 -11.22 11.03 -9.73
C PRO A 44 -9.72 11.25 -9.49
N PRO A 45 -9.08 12.27 -10.11
CA PRO A 45 -7.67 12.56 -9.92
C PRO A 45 -7.43 13.22 -8.56
N ILE A 46 -7.40 12.42 -7.50
CA ILE A 46 -7.30 12.87 -6.11
C ILE A 46 -6.07 12.31 -5.38
N TYR A 47 -5.42 11.28 -5.94
CA TYR A 47 -4.27 10.64 -5.31
C TYR A 47 -2.96 11.28 -5.76
N ASP A 48 -1.95 11.28 -4.89
CA ASP A 48 -0.59 11.65 -5.30
C ASP A 48 0.03 10.61 -6.23
N HIS A 49 -0.40 9.35 -6.11
CA HIS A 49 -0.03 8.29 -7.04
C HIS A 49 -0.99 7.11 -7.00
N ILE A 50 -1.01 6.36 -8.09
CA ILE A 50 -1.71 5.08 -8.25
C ILE A 50 -0.72 4.14 -8.92
N GLU A 51 -0.39 3.02 -8.28
CA GLU A 51 0.38 1.95 -8.89
C GLU A 51 -0.45 1.20 -9.94
N GLU A 52 0.23 0.44 -10.81
CA GLU A 52 -0.45 -0.40 -11.79
C GLU A 52 -1.44 -1.38 -11.12
N PHE A 53 -2.55 -1.60 -11.81
CA PHE A 53 -3.54 -2.59 -11.39
C PHE A 53 -2.97 -3.99 -11.55
N HIS A 54 -2.99 -4.74 -10.45
CA HIS A 54 -2.62 -6.16 -10.43
C HIS A 54 -3.79 -6.96 -9.88
N SER A 55 -4.29 -7.93 -10.65
CA SER A 55 -5.47 -8.75 -10.28
C SER A 55 -6.72 -7.91 -9.91
N GLY A 56 -6.88 -6.75 -10.56
CA GLY A 56 -8.02 -5.86 -10.35
C GLY A 56 -7.94 -4.94 -9.13
N ALA A 57 -6.77 -4.84 -8.48
CA ALA A 57 -6.54 -3.91 -7.39
C ALA A 57 -5.25 -3.10 -7.60
N ALA A 58 -5.25 -1.84 -7.17
CA ALA A 58 -4.11 -0.93 -7.23
C ALA A 58 -3.81 -0.34 -5.86
N ILE A 59 -2.52 -0.19 -5.55
CA ILE A 59 -2.10 0.57 -4.38
C ILE A 59 -2.17 2.05 -4.75
N VAL A 60 -2.76 2.85 -3.87
CA VAL A 60 -2.85 4.30 -4.00
C VAL A 60 -2.21 4.94 -2.79
N TYR A 61 -1.59 6.10 -2.98
CA TYR A 61 -1.07 6.85 -1.85
C TYR A 61 -1.32 8.35 -1.97
N ASN A 62 -1.40 8.99 -0.80
CA ASN A 62 -1.33 10.43 -0.64
C ASN A 62 -0.10 10.80 0.15
N ASP A 63 0.61 11.80 -0.34
CA ASP A 63 1.74 12.38 0.36
C ASP A 63 1.27 13.45 1.34
N SER A 64 2.04 13.61 2.42
CA SER A 64 1.81 14.72 3.33
C SER A 64 2.57 15.94 2.87
N LYS A 65 1.95 17.11 2.98
CA LYS A 65 2.68 18.38 2.84
C LYS A 65 3.68 18.60 3.97
N ASP A 66 3.49 17.90 5.09
CA ASP A 66 4.43 17.90 6.20
C ASP A 66 5.48 16.82 5.94
N ARG A 67 6.73 17.24 5.69
CA ARG A 67 7.87 16.35 5.44
C ARG A 67 8.17 15.36 6.57
N TYR A 68 7.61 15.58 7.77
CA TYR A 68 7.75 14.69 8.92
C TYR A 68 6.59 13.72 9.07
N LYS A 69 5.58 13.79 8.18
CA LYS A 69 4.48 12.84 8.12
C LYS A 69 4.71 11.88 6.96
N PRO A 70 4.44 10.58 7.15
CA PRO A 70 4.61 9.61 6.08
C PRO A 70 3.50 9.74 5.05
N LYS A 71 3.78 9.17 3.88
CA LYS A 71 2.77 8.86 2.87
C LYS A 71 1.79 7.85 3.44
N MET A 72 0.51 8.05 3.14
CA MET A 72 -0.55 7.12 3.53
C MET A 72 -0.98 6.31 2.32
N HIS A 73 -0.95 5.00 2.46
CA HIS A 73 -1.21 3.99 1.43
C HIS A 73 -2.50 3.22 1.73
N GLY A 74 -3.19 2.84 0.66
CA GLY A 74 -4.42 2.06 0.66
C GLY A 74 -4.49 1.21 -0.60
N LEU A 75 -5.37 0.21 -0.60
CA LEU A 75 -5.64 -0.63 -1.76
C LEU A 75 -7.06 -0.38 -2.24
N VAL A 76 -7.22 -0.04 -3.51
CA VAL A 76 -8.52 0.14 -4.15
C VAL A 76 -8.75 -0.90 -5.23
N ASP A 77 -10.01 -1.25 -5.46
CA ASP A 77 -10.40 -1.97 -6.67
C ASP A 77 -10.56 -1.01 -7.86
N ARG A 78 -10.89 -1.55 -9.05
CA ARG A 78 -11.08 -0.76 -10.28
C ARG A 78 -12.21 0.28 -10.20
N THR A 79 -13.14 0.14 -9.26
CA THR A 79 -14.23 1.09 -9.03
C THR A 79 -13.84 2.22 -8.10
N GLY A 80 -12.63 2.16 -7.50
CA GLY A 80 -12.18 3.09 -6.47
C GLY A 80 -12.63 2.73 -5.06
N LYS A 81 -13.29 1.58 -4.87
CA LYS A 81 -13.65 1.12 -3.53
C LYS A 81 -12.41 0.62 -2.81
N PHE A 82 -12.23 1.08 -1.57
CA PHE A 82 -11.15 0.58 -0.72
C PHE A 82 -11.37 -0.90 -0.35
N LEU A 83 -10.40 -1.72 -0.72
CA LEU A 83 -10.19 -3.07 -0.22
C LEU A 83 -9.35 -3.02 1.07
N ILE A 84 -8.37 -2.12 1.12
CA ILE A 84 -7.58 -1.79 2.31
C ILE A 84 -7.63 -0.26 2.48
N PRO A 85 -8.02 0.27 3.66
CA PRO A 85 -8.17 1.72 3.86
C PRO A 85 -6.85 2.48 3.70
N LEU A 86 -6.93 3.74 3.28
CA LEU A 86 -5.81 4.68 3.08
C LEU A 86 -5.26 5.21 4.42
N ILE A 87 -4.77 4.33 5.28
CA ILE A 87 -4.30 4.67 6.63
C ILE A 87 -2.94 4.03 6.98
N TYR A 88 -2.36 3.26 6.07
CA TYR A 88 -1.12 2.55 6.30
C TYR A 88 0.07 3.40 5.86
N SER A 89 1.16 3.41 6.63
CA SER A 89 2.35 4.16 6.24
C SER A 89 3.06 3.55 5.04
N ASP A 90 2.81 2.27 4.77
CA ASP A 90 3.35 1.54 3.63
C ASP A 90 2.47 0.33 3.29
N LEU A 91 2.36 0.00 2.00
CA LEU A 91 1.76 -1.23 1.49
C LEU A 91 2.72 -1.85 0.48
N LEU A 92 3.15 -3.08 0.72
CA LEU A 92 4.08 -3.80 -0.15
C LEU A 92 3.45 -5.07 -0.69
N ARG A 93 3.52 -5.27 -2.00
CA ARG A 93 3.16 -6.55 -2.62
C ARG A 93 4.26 -7.56 -2.37
N SER A 94 3.90 -8.72 -1.84
CA SER A 94 4.85 -9.80 -1.66
C SER A 94 5.15 -10.45 -3.02
N PRO A 95 6.44 -10.55 -3.44
CA PRO A 95 6.81 -11.11 -4.73
C PRO A 95 6.58 -12.63 -4.81
N HIS A 96 6.43 -13.29 -3.66
CA HIS A 96 6.27 -14.74 -3.55
C HIS A 96 4.95 -15.07 -2.86
N GLY A 97 4.10 -15.86 -3.53
CA GLY A 97 2.83 -16.35 -2.98
C GLY A 97 1.63 -15.40 -3.17
N LYS A 98 0.72 -15.77 -4.08
CA LYS A 98 -0.70 -15.34 -4.13
C LYS A 98 -0.98 -13.84 -3.91
N ASN A 99 -0.16 -12.94 -4.45
CA ASN A 99 -0.37 -11.49 -4.42
C ASN A 99 -0.69 -10.92 -3.02
N ARG A 100 -0.02 -11.42 -1.97
CA ARG A 100 -0.26 -10.91 -0.61
C ARG A 100 0.25 -9.48 -0.44
N ILE A 101 -0.39 -8.74 0.46
CA ILE A 101 -0.04 -7.35 0.75
C ILE A 101 0.41 -7.27 2.21
N VAL A 102 1.65 -6.88 2.42
CA VAL A 102 2.17 -6.53 3.74
C VAL A 102 1.85 -5.07 3.96
N ALA A 103 1.12 -4.79 5.04
CA ALA A 103 0.74 -3.44 5.42
C ALA A 103 1.50 -3.02 6.67
N THR A 104 2.02 -1.80 6.67
CA THR A 104 2.74 -1.21 7.82
C THR A 104 1.89 -0.09 8.41
N ILE A 105 1.69 -0.12 9.73
CA ILE A 105 1.01 0.93 10.49
C ILE A 105 1.97 1.51 11.52
N ILE A 106 1.92 2.83 11.69
CA ILE A 106 2.66 3.53 12.74
C ILE A 106 1.82 3.46 14.02
N THR A 107 2.43 2.94 15.08
CA THR A 107 1.81 2.73 16.39
C THR A 107 2.33 3.69 17.45
N GLY A 108 3.39 4.44 17.15
CA GLY A 108 3.97 5.42 18.05
C GLY A 108 5.23 6.04 17.46
N GLN A 109 5.87 6.89 18.24
CA GLN A 109 7.15 7.51 17.89
C GLN A 109 8.11 7.37 19.08
N ARG A 110 9.40 7.28 18.77
CA ARG A 110 10.49 7.24 19.75
C ARG A 110 11.51 8.31 19.39
N GLU A 111 11.96 9.07 20.37
CA GLU A 111 13.13 9.92 20.21
C GLU A 111 14.42 9.07 20.31
N THR A 112 15.33 9.33 19.39
CA THR A 112 16.68 8.77 19.32
C THR A 112 17.68 9.91 19.20
N TYR A 113 18.97 9.57 19.32
CA TYR A 113 20.04 10.55 19.11
C TYR A 113 19.98 11.22 17.72
N TYR A 114 19.48 10.50 16.70
CA TYR A 114 19.41 10.99 15.32
C TYR A 114 18.06 11.66 14.97
N GLY A 115 17.10 11.72 15.91
CA GLY A 115 15.81 12.36 15.69
C GLY A 115 14.64 11.54 16.21
N ARG A 116 13.56 11.47 15.43
CA ARG A 116 12.36 10.69 15.77
C ARG A 116 12.22 9.51 14.82
N ASP A 117 12.10 8.32 15.41
CA ASP A 117 11.84 7.07 14.70
C ASP A 117 10.39 6.66 14.91
N ASP A 118 9.70 6.27 13.83
CA ASP A 118 8.37 5.70 13.92
C ASP A 118 8.43 4.25 14.43
N ILE A 119 7.61 3.95 15.44
CA ILE A 119 7.40 2.59 15.91
C ILE A 119 6.30 1.98 15.04
N THR A 120 6.67 1.01 14.20
CA THR A 120 5.74 0.41 13.25
C THR A 120 5.36 -1.01 13.62
N LYS A 121 4.16 -1.42 13.20
CA LYS A 121 3.71 -2.81 13.21
C LYS A 121 3.21 -3.20 11.82
N ARG A 122 3.31 -4.48 11.51
CA ARG A 122 2.97 -5.05 10.21
C ARG A 122 1.86 -6.07 10.34
N CYS A 123 1.04 -6.13 9.30
CA CYS A 123 -0.02 -7.09 9.07
C CYS A 123 0.08 -7.65 7.66
N LEU A 124 -0.63 -8.76 7.43
CA LEU A 124 -0.76 -9.36 6.12
C LEU A 124 -2.21 -9.35 5.68
N PHE A 125 -2.44 -8.88 4.46
CA PHE A 125 -3.73 -8.92 3.79
C PHE A 125 -3.65 -9.84 2.56
N SER A 126 -4.81 -10.39 2.18
CA SER A 126 -5.03 -10.87 0.82
C SER A 126 -5.06 -9.71 -0.17
N ASP A 127 -4.89 -10.02 -1.46
CA ASP A 127 -5.12 -9.12 -2.59
C ASP A 127 -6.56 -8.59 -2.68
N ARG A 128 -7.51 -9.20 -1.95
CA ARG A 128 -8.90 -8.77 -1.82
C ARG A 128 -9.19 -7.98 -0.54
N GLY A 129 -8.16 -7.63 0.23
CA GLY A 129 -8.31 -6.79 1.43
C GLY A 129 -8.78 -7.54 2.69
N LYS A 130 -8.92 -8.87 2.66
CA LYS A 130 -9.12 -9.66 3.88
C LYS A 130 -7.84 -9.66 4.72
N LEU A 131 -7.94 -9.24 5.98
CA LEU A 131 -6.86 -9.35 6.97
C LEU A 131 -6.59 -10.83 7.28
N LEU A 132 -5.35 -11.27 7.06
CA LEU A 132 -4.89 -12.64 7.29
C LEU A 132 -4.05 -12.74 8.57
N ILE A 133 -3.10 -11.80 8.75
CA ILE A 133 -2.25 -11.72 9.94
C ILE A 133 -2.45 -10.32 10.55
N PRO A 134 -2.80 -10.20 11.85
CA PRO A 134 -3.11 -8.92 12.49
C PRO A 134 -1.88 -8.01 12.64
N CYS A 135 -2.11 -6.69 12.72
CA CYS A 135 -1.06 -5.66 12.75
C CYS A 135 -0.37 -5.63 14.12
N LYS A 136 0.47 -6.63 14.40
CA LYS A 136 1.10 -6.85 15.72
C LYS A 136 2.59 -7.16 15.65
N TYR A 137 3.11 -7.41 14.46
CA TYR A 137 4.47 -7.91 14.26
C TYR A 137 5.39 -6.79 13.81
N ASP A 138 6.64 -6.77 14.27
CA ASP A 138 7.63 -5.79 13.82
C ASP A 138 8.03 -6.06 12.37
N PHE A 139 8.08 -7.34 11.99
CA PHE A 139 8.41 -7.78 10.64
C PHE A 139 7.50 -8.93 10.20
N ILE A 140 7.17 -8.95 8.91
CA ILE A 140 6.52 -10.07 8.23
C ILE A 140 7.28 -10.32 6.93
N HIS A 141 7.74 -11.55 6.75
CA HIS A 141 8.46 -12.01 5.56
C HIS A 141 7.75 -13.22 4.97
N SER A 142 7.62 -13.24 3.64
CA SER A 142 7.28 -14.49 2.94
C SER A 142 8.49 -15.41 2.99
N LYS A 143 8.25 -16.68 3.28
CA LYS A 143 9.19 -17.77 3.09
C LYS A 143 8.86 -18.54 1.80
N ASP A 144 9.70 -19.51 1.47
CA ASP A 144 9.48 -20.44 0.36
C ASP A 144 8.20 -21.27 0.59
N LEU A 145 7.52 -21.64 -0.50
CA LEU A 145 6.30 -22.47 -0.50
C LEU A 145 5.08 -21.84 0.20
N GLY A 146 5.10 -20.52 0.43
CA GLY A 146 3.94 -19.76 0.88
C GLY A 146 3.63 -19.93 2.37
N GLU A 147 4.65 -20.11 3.17
CA GLU A 147 4.59 -19.78 4.59
C GLU A 147 4.98 -18.31 4.80
N PHE A 148 4.46 -17.70 5.86
CA PHE A 148 4.86 -16.38 6.32
C PHE A 148 5.48 -16.51 7.71
N SER A 149 6.66 -15.92 7.89
CA SER A 149 7.24 -15.72 9.22
C SER A 149 7.00 -14.30 9.67
N ALA A 150 6.53 -14.14 10.90
CA ALA A 150 6.36 -12.86 11.54
C ALA A 150 7.20 -12.80 12.81
N LYS A 151 7.79 -11.65 13.11
CA LYS A 151 8.71 -11.45 14.23
C LYS A 151 8.19 -10.38 15.18
N ILE A 152 8.28 -10.61 16.48
CA ILE A 152 8.14 -9.57 17.51
C ILE A 152 9.49 -9.39 18.20
N GLU A 153 10.02 -8.18 18.19
CA GLU A 153 11.25 -7.85 18.89
C GLU A 153 10.99 -7.68 20.39
N ARG A 154 11.82 -8.31 21.23
CA ARG A 154 11.70 -8.16 22.68
C ARG A 154 12.35 -6.87 23.14
N LYS A 155 11.97 -6.41 24.33
CA LYS A 155 12.48 -5.16 24.93
C LYS A 155 13.99 -5.15 25.15
N ASP A 156 14.64 -6.31 25.19
CA ASP A 156 16.09 -6.43 25.31
C ASP A 156 16.85 -6.00 24.04
N GLY A 157 16.14 -5.83 22.91
CA GLY A 157 16.71 -5.46 21.62
C GLY A 157 17.63 -6.52 21.00
N ARG A 158 17.71 -7.72 21.60
CA ARG A 158 18.63 -8.79 21.21
C ARG A 158 17.91 -10.07 20.81
N THR A 159 16.73 -10.29 21.38
CA THR A 159 15.94 -11.49 21.11
C THR A 159 14.62 -11.15 20.43
N SER A 160 14.03 -12.14 19.79
CA SER A 160 12.77 -12.00 19.10
C SER A 160 11.97 -13.28 19.19
N ASP A 161 10.66 -13.13 19.25
CA ASP A 161 9.72 -14.24 19.12
C ASP A 161 9.33 -14.39 17.66
N TYR A 162 9.43 -15.61 17.12
CA TYR A 162 9.07 -15.91 15.74
C TYR A 162 7.76 -16.69 15.67
N PHE A 163 6.91 -16.30 14.74
CA PHE A 163 5.59 -16.89 14.52
C PHE A 163 5.47 -17.28 13.06
N TYR A 164 4.95 -18.47 12.80
CA TYR A 164 4.82 -19.00 11.45
C TYR A 164 3.36 -19.19 11.10
N PHE A 165 3.02 -18.80 9.88
CA PHE A 165 1.67 -18.85 9.33
C PHE A 165 1.67 -19.51 7.97
N ASP A 166 0.57 -20.17 7.61
CA ASP A 166 0.35 -20.62 6.24
C ASP A 166 -0.05 -19.47 5.30
N ASN A 167 -0.23 -19.80 4.01
CA ASN A 167 -0.67 -18.88 2.95
C ASN A 167 -2.01 -18.16 3.20
N ASN A 168 -2.81 -18.65 4.15
CA ASN A 168 -4.12 -18.12 4.51
C ASN A 168 -4.08 -17.36 5.85
N GLY A 169 -2.90 -17.20 6.45
CA GLY A 169 -2.73 -16.55 7.76
C GLY A 169 -3.08 -17.45 8.94
N LYS A 170 -3.24 -18.76 8.74
CA LYS A 170 -3.45 -19.69 9.86
C LYS A 170 -2.14 -19.88 10.61
N PHE A 171 -2.17 -19.69 11.92
CA PHE A 171 -1.02 -19.95 12.78
C PHE A 171 -0.61 -21.42 12.73
N LEU A 172 0.69 -21.67 12.57
CA LEU A 172 1.29 -22.99 12.49
C LEU A 172 2.07 -23.32 13.76
N ARG A 173 3.06 -22.48 14.11
CA ARG A 173 3.94 -22.68 15.27
C ARG A 173 4.61 -21.38 15.71
N LYS A 174 5.18 -21.40 16.91
CA LYS A 174 6.01 -20.34 17.48
C LYS A 174 7.38 -20.91 17.85
N GLU A 175 8.43 -20.14 17.60
CA GLU A 175 9.83 -20.39 18.01
C GLU A 175 10.34 -19.24 18.89
#